data_AF-A0A3Q9IPT1-F1
#
_entry.id   AF-A0A3Q9IPT1-F1
#
_cell.length_a   1.000
_cell.length_b   1.000
_cell.length_c   1.000
_cell.angle_alpha   90.00
_cell.angle_beta   90.00
_cell.angle_gamma   90.00
#
_symmetry.space_group_name_H-M   'P 1'
#
loop_
_entity.id
_entity.type
_entity.pdbx_description
1 polymer ?
#
loop_
_entity_poly.entity_id
_entity_poly.type
_entity_poly.pdbx_seq_one_letter_code
_entity_poly.pdbx_strand_id
1 'polypeptide(L)' 'MTLEKIFDDKRKEAFCLSGKGNCPPEDCGGPYGYEDMKNIFQTMPDSKATDKYRDWLGLDKDEIWDSTTFNIDKILQT' A
#
# COMPACT_ATOMS: atom_id res chain seq x y z
N MET A 1 -2.17 7.48 -16.20
CA MET A 1 -1.35 8.67 -15.87
C MET A 1 -1.97 9.86 -16.55
N THR A 2 -2.19 10.95 -15.82
CA THR A 2 -2.81 12.18 -16.33
C THR A 2 -1.87 13.34 -16.04
N LEU A 3 -1.63 14.21 -17.03
CA LEU A 3 -0.85 15.42 -16.83
C LEU A 3 -1.76 16.50 -16.24
N GLU A 4 -1.50 16.91 -15.00
CA GLU A 4 -2.29 17.93 -14.32
C GLU A 4 -1.71 19.34 -14.47
N LYS A 5 -0.37 19.45 -14.48
CA LYS A 5 0.33 20.75 -14.55
C LYS A 5 1.75 20.61 -15.08
N ILE A 6 2.23 21.65 -15.76
CA ILE A 6 3.62 21.84 -16.14
C ILE A 6 4.18 23.03 -15.33
N PHE A 7 5.39 22.88 -14.80
CA PHE A 7 6.11 23.94 -14.10
C PHE A 7 7.37 24.31 -14.88
N ASP A 8 7.78 25.58 -14.82
CA ASP A 8 9.03 26.04 -15.43
C ASP A 8 10.28 25.67 -14.61
N ASP A 9 10.09 25.17 -13.38
CA ASP A 9 11.18 24.68 -12.54
C ASP A 9 11.79 23.40 -13.12
N LYS A 10 13.08 23.46 -13.43
CA LYS A 10 13.82 22.36 -14.05
C LYS A 10 14.43 21.47 -12.97
N ARG A 11 13.64 20.48 -12.56
CA ARG A 11 14.07 19.42 -11.64
C ARG A 11 14.78 18.31 -12.44
N LYS A 12 15.87 17.78 -11.91
CA LYS A 12 16.61 16.66 -12.53
C LYS A 12 16.00 15.29 -12.16
N GLU A 13 15.30 15.22 -11.05
CA GLU A 13 14.73 14.00 -10.47
C GLU A 13 13.23 14.13 -10.25
N ALA A 14 12.55 12.98 -10.27
CA ALA A 14 11.16 12.88 -9.85
C ALA A 14 11.10 12.79 -8.32
N PHE A 15 10.07 13.40 -7.74
CA PHE A 15 9.84 13.39 -6.30
C PHE A 15 8.35 13.23 -6.05
N CYS A 16 7.99 12.52 -4.98
CA CYS A 16 6.60 12.33 -4.62
C CYS A 16 6.11 13.58 -3.88
N LEU A 17 5.04 14.20 -4.38
CA LEU A 17 4.39 15.33 -3.73
C LEU A 17 3.37 14.87 -2.68
N SER A 18 2.67 13.77 -2.97
CA SER A 18 1.61 13.22 -2.14
C SER A 18 1.21 11.84 -2.63
N GLY A 19 0.54 11.08 -1.77
CA GLY A 19 -0.09 9.79 -2.10
C GLY A 19 -1.14 9.43 -1.06
N LYS A 20 -1.87 8.34 -1.31
CA LYS A 20 -2.89 7.84 -0.40
C LYS A 20 -3.04 6.33 -0.56
N GLY A 21 -3.27 5.67 0.59
CA GLY A 21 -3.50 4.24 0.63
C GLY A 21 -2.22 3.45 0.48
N ASN A 22 -2.28 2.22 0.98
CA ASN A 22 -1.19 1.28 0.86
C ASN A 22 -1.22 0.66 -0.55
N CYS A 23 -0.05 0.43 -1.11
CA CYS A 23 0.06 -0.25 -2.39
C CYS A 23 -0.43 -1.70 -2.23
N PRO A 24 -1.11 -2.26 -3.24
CA PRO A 24 -1.35 -3.70 -3.28
C PRO A 24 -0.02 -4.45 -3.13
N PRO A 25 0.07 -5.44 -2.23
CA PRO A 25 1.24 -6.29 -2.14
C PRO A 25 1.52 -7.00 -3.46
N GLU A 26 2.79 -7.30 -3.72
CA GLU A 26 3.19 -8.10 -4.89
C GLU A 26 2.46 -9.45 -4.87
N ASP A 27 2.07 -9.94 -6.05
CA ASP A 27 1.37 -11.23 -6.21
C ASP A 27 0.08 -11.41 -5.39
N CYS A 28 -0.59 -10.34 -4.97
CA CYS A 28 -1.86 -10.40 -4.24
C CYS A 28 -3.07 -10.90 -5.05
N GLY A 29 -2.89 -11.41 -6.27
CA GLY A 29 -3.99 -11.86 -7.14
C GLY A 29 -4.68 -10.71 -7.90
N GLY A 30 -3.98 -9.59 -8.09
CA GLY A 30 -4.49 -8.43 -8.81
C GLY A 30 -5.55 -7.65 -8.04
N PRO A 31 -6.35 -6.81 -8.72
CA PRO A 31 -7.30 -5.91 -8.05
C PRO A 31 -8.30 -6.63 -7.14
N TYR A 32 -8.86 -7.76 -7.59
CA TYR A 32 -9.84 -8.52 -6.81
C TYR A 32 -9.21 -9.16 -5.57
N GLY A 33 -8.04 -9.78 -5.72
CA GLY A 33 -7.34 -10.38 -4.58
C GLY A 33 -6.92 -9.32 -3.54
N TYR A 34 -6.57 -8.11 -3.98
CA TYR A 34 -6.32 -7.01 -3.05
C TYR A 34 -7.59 -6.55 -2.31
N GLU A 35 -8.73 -6.43 -3.01
CA GLU A 35 -10.01 -6.13 -2.35
C GLU A 35 -10.41 -7.21 -1.34
N ASP A 36 -10.26 -8.48 -1.70
CA ASP A 36 -10.55 -9.61 -0.81
C ASP A 36 -9.67 -9.59 0.43
N MET A 37 -8.37 -9.32 0.27
CA MET A 37 -7.44 -9.18 1.39
C MET A 37 -7.86 -8.04 2.33
N LYS A 38 -8.20 -6.86 1.78
CA LYS A 38 -8.72 -5.73 2.59
C LYS A 38 -9.98 -6.12 3.36
N ASN A 39 -10.92 -6.78 2.71
CA ASN A 39 -12.17 -7.22 3.34
C ASN A 39 -11.90 -8.19 4.49
N ILE A 40 -10.96 -9.13 4.33
CA ILE A 40 -10.61 -10.11 5.36
C ILE A 40 -10.00 -9.42 6.59
N PHE A 41 -9.04 -8.51 6.39
CA PHE A 41 -8.45 -7.74 7.49
C PHE A 41 -9.49 -6.88 8.24
N GLN A 42 -10.49 -6.34 7.53
CA GLN A 42 -11.52 -5.49 8.13
C GLN A 42 -12.63 -6.27 8.84
N THR A 43 -13.07 -7.39 8.27
CA THR A 43 -14.29 -8.09 8.73
C THR A 43 -14.00 -9.33 9.58
N MET A 44 -12.80 -9.90 9.46
CA MET A 44 -12.44 -11.16 10.09
C MET A 44 -11.04 -11.14 10.73
N PRO A 45 -10.71 -10.17 11.60
CA PRO A 45 -9.35 -9.97 12.11
C PRO A 45 -8.77 -11.19 12.84
N ASP A 46 -9.60 -11.98 13.53
CA ASP A 46 -9.18 -13.16 14.31
C ASP A 46 -9.33 -14.50 13.56
N SER A 47 -9.40 -14.46 12.23
CA SER A 47 -9.60 -15.66 11.41
C SER A 47 -8.29 -16.27 10.91
N LYS A 48 -8.31 -17.59 10.65
CA LYS A 48 -7.19 -18.29 9.98
C LYS A 48 -6.84 -17.72 8.61
N ALA A 49 -7.78 -17.04 7.94
CA ALA A 49 -7.52 -16.38 6.68
C ALA A 49 -6.65 -15.13 6.89
N THR A 50 -6.97 -14.34 7.91
CA THR A 50 -6.14 -13.20 8.32
C THR A 50 -4.76 -13.65 8.74
N ASP A 51 -4.64 -14.71 9.55
CA ASP A 51 -3.33 -15.27 9.94
C ASP A 51 -2.46 -15.63 8.72
N LYS A 52 -3.04 -16.29 7.71
CA LYS A 52 -2.33 -16.62 6.47
C LYS A 52 -1.84 -15.38 5.72
N TYR A 53 -2.64 -14.33 5.66
CA TYR A 53 -2.22 -13.07 5.05
C TYR A 53 -1.16 -12.35 5.88
N ARG A 54 -1.23 -12.41 7.21
CA ARG A 54 -0.19 -11.85 8.09
C ARG A 54 1.15 -12.55 7.88
N ASP A 55 1.14 -13.88 7.83
CA ASP A 55 2.33 -14.69 7.56
C ASP A 55 2.91 -14.37 6.18
N TRP A 56 2.05 -14.27 5.16
CA TRP A 56 2.47 -13.96 3.79
C TRP A 56 3.07 -12.56 3.65
N LEU A 57 2.49 -11.58 4.35
CA LEU A 57 2.99 -10.20 4.40
C LEU A 57 4.22 -10.05 5.32
N GLY A 58 4.58 -11.09 6.07
CA GLY A 58 5.70 -11.07 7.02
C GLY A 58 5.48 -10.09 8.18
N LEU A 59 4.23 -9.90 8.62
CA LEU A 59 3.90 -8.96 9.69
C LEU A 59 4.29 -9.50 11.06
N ASP A 60 4.89 -8.65 11.88
CA ASP A 60 5.14 -8.97 13.30
C ASP A 60 3.82 -9.10 14.08
N LYS A 61 3.85 -9.77 15.24
CA LYS A 61 2.64 -10.06 16.05
C LYS A 61 1.80 -8.81 16.37
N ASP A 62 2.46 -7.70 16.66
CA ASP A 62 1.80 -6.44 17.03
C ASP A 62 1.66 -5.47 15.84
N GLU A 63 2.13 -5.88 14.65
CA GLU A 63 2.01 -5.08 13.44
C GLU A 63 0.61 -5.19 12.86
N ILE A 64 0.01 -4.03 12.58
CA ILE A 64 -1.32 -3.91 12.01
C ILE A 64 -1.16 -3.46 10.56
N TRP A 65 -1.61 -4.30 9.64
CA TRP A 65 -1.71 -3.90 8.24
C TRP A 65 -2.95 -3.03 8.03
N ASP A 66 -2.74 -1.83 7.47
CA ASP A 66 -3.80 -0.90 7.12
C ASP A 66 -3.70 -0.47 5.66
N SER A 67 -4.77 -0.74 4.91
CA SER A 67 -4.93 -0.34 3.51
C SER A 67 -4.96 1.17 3.28
N THR A 68 -5.22 1.98 4.31
CA THR A 68 -5.32 3.44 4.17
C THR A 68 -4.00 4.16 4.38
N THR A 69 -3.00 3.46 4.92
CA THR A 69 -1.70 4.03 5.28
C THR A 69 -0.87 4.36 4.05
N PHE A 70 -0.35 5.58 4.00
CA PHE A 70 0.67 6.04 3.05
C PHE A 70 1.72 6.83 3.82
N ASN A 71 3.01 6.62 3.52
CA ASN A 71 4.11 7.34 4.15
C ASN A 71 5.05 7.89 3.07
N ILE A 72 5.12 9.22 2.98
CA ILE A 72 5.91 9.92 1.96
C ILE A 72 7.42 9.80 2.19
N ASP A 73 7.86 9.66 3.44
CA ASP A 73 9.27 9.53 3.82
C ASP A 73 9.83 8.15 3.46
N LYS A 74 8.95 7.14 3.33
CA LYS A 74 9.31 5.80 2.84
C LYS A 74 9.41 5.73 1.32
N ILE A 75 8.98 6.75 0.59
CA ILE A 75 9.24 6.84 -0.84
C ILE A 75 10.71 7.23 -0.99
N LEU A 76 11.51 6.38 -1.65
CA LEU A 76 12.89 6.73 -2.01
C LEU A 76 12.85 7.95 -2.93
N GLN A 77 13.10 9.12 -2.37
CA GLN A 77 13.34 10.35 -3.12
C GLN A 77 14.86 10.46 -3.24
N THR A 78 15.39 10.08 -4.40
CA THR A 78 16.80 10.25 -4.75
C THR A 78 17.23 11.71 -4.69
#